data_AF-A0A6L4Y5E6-F1
#
_entry.id   AF-A0A6L4Y5E6-F1
#
_cell.length_a   1.000
_cell.length_b   1.000
_cell.length_c   1.000
_cell.angle_alpha   90.00
_cell.angle_beta   90.00
_cell.angle_gamma   90.00
#
_symmetry.space_group_name_H-M   'P 1'
#
loop_
_entity.id
_entity.type
_entity.pdbx_description
1 polymer ?
#
loop_
_entity_poly.entity_id
_entity_poly.type
_entity_poly.pdbx_seq_one_letter_code
_entity_poly.pdbx_strand_id
1 'polypeptide(L)'
;DLELGLQIMPGLPEDTSDLIINTVDKIIKMRPDFVRIYPTLVIKDTPLEELYLRGGFLPMTLDEAVNICKKALLRFKIADIPVIRLGLQSTPELERQGTIIAGPYHPSFRHLVESAIFFEMAEMLIEKSLLYDERLVFRVRPEEYSYFCGQKNGNIAKLKERYKKKDIKVIQEISVKKGSLELITDSSTFCIDHEELNRSRFTVHSSQLNPKP
;
A
#
# COMPACT_ATOMS: atom_id res chain seq x y z
N ASP A 1 -20.87 16.18 19.22
CA ASP A 1 -21.14 15.28 18.09
C ASP A 1 -20.51 13.92 18.31
N LEU A 2 -21.09 12.86 17.73
CA LEU A 2 -20.59 11.48 17.80
C LEU A 2 -19.95 11.13 16.45
N GLU A 3 -18.75 10.54 16.45
CA GLU A 3 -18.06 10.07 15.24
C GLU A 3 -18.29 8.56 15.04
N LEU A 4 -18.59 8.15 13.80
CA LEU A 4 -18.72 6.77 13.36
C LEU A 4 -17.40 6.25 12.80
N GLY A 5 -16.79 5.30 13.50
CA GLY A 5 -15.61 4.57 13.04
C GLY A 5 -15.93 3.13 12.62
N LEU A 6 -15.41 2.69 11.47
CA LEU A 6 -15.53 1.29 11.03
C LEU A 6 -14.17 0.58 11.00
N GLN A 7 -14.16 -0.70 11.40
CA GLN A 7 -12.97 -1.55 11.37
C GLN A 7 -13.14 -2.67 10.35
N ILE A 8 -12.09 -2.92 9.55
CA ILE A 8 -12.00 -4.09 8.68
C ILE A 8 -10.78 -4.93 9.01
N MET A 9 -10.91 -6.24 8.79
CA MET A 9 -9.86 -7.21 8.98
C MET A 9 -9.58 -8.00 7.69
N PRO A 10 -8.77 -7.46 6.75
CA PRO A 10 -8.46 -8.18 5.52
C PRO A 10 -7.80 -9.52 5.79
N GLY A 11 -8.30 -10.59 5.16
CA GLY A 11 -7.75 -11.93 5.25
C GLY A 11 -8.34 -12.77 6.38
N LEU A 12 -9.60 -12.52 6.75
CA LEU A 12 -10.38 -13.45 7.57
C LEU A 12 -10.55 -14.80 6.84
N PRO A 13 -10.93 -15.88 7.54
CA PRO A 13 -11.28 -17.14 6.89
C PRO A 13 -12.27 -16.91 5.74
N GLU A 14 -12.02 -17.57 4.61
CA GLU A 14 -12.81 -17.46 3.37
C GLU A 14 -12.72 -16.11 2.63
N ASP A 15 -11.96 -15.13 3.13
CA ASP A 15 -11.74 -13.89 2.39
C ASP A 15 -11.01 -14.16 1.07
N THR A 16 -11.46 -13.46 0.03
CA THR A 16 -10.71 -13.30 -1.21
C THR A 16 -10.37 -11.82 -1.42
N SER A 17 -9.39 -11.55 -2.28
CA SER A 17 -9.05 -10.16 -2.65
C SER A 17 -10.27 -9.36 -3.12
N ASP A 18 -11.18 -9.98 -3.88
CA ASP A 18 -12.39 -9.32 -4.38
C ASP A 18 -13.40 -9.06 -3.26
N LEU A 19 -13.59 -10.00 -2.34
CA LEU A 19 -14.48 -9.80 -1.18
C LEU A 19 -14.00 -8.67 -0.27
N ILE A 20 -12.69 -8.61 -0.01
CA ILE A 20 -12.09 -7.53 0.79
C ILE A 20 -12.34 -6.18 0.12
N ILE A 21 -12.11 -6.09 -1.19
CA ILE A 21 -12.29 -4.84 -1.94
C ILE A 21 -13.76 -4.45 -2.07
N ASN A 22 -14.66 -5.42 -2.26
CA ASN A 22 -16.10 -5.17 -2.21
C ASN A 22 -16.56 -4.65 -0.84
N THR A 23 -15.94 -5.13 0.25
CA THR A 23 -16.20 -4.61 1.60
C THR A 23 -15.75 -3.17 1.74
N VAL A 24 -14.57 -2.81 1.22
CA VAL A 24 -14.08 -1.42 1.16
C VAL A 24 -15.07 -0.53 0.42
N ASP A 25 -15.57 -0.95 -0.74
CA ASP A 25 -16.54 -0.16 -1.51
C ASP A 25 -17.87 0.03 -0.80
N LYS A 26 -18.35 -0.99 -0.10
CA LYS A 26 -19.55 -0.88 0.74
C LYS A 26 -19.33 0.12 1.87
N ILE A 27 -18.18 0.11 2.52
CA ILE A 27 -17.85 1.05 3.61
C ILE A 27 -17.75 2.48 3.09
N ILE A 28 -17.13 2.70 1.93
CA ILE A 28 -17.06 4.02 1.30
C ILE A 28 -18.48 4.59 1.07
N LYS A 29 -19.43 3.75 0.63
CA LYS A 29 -20.84 4.15 0.46
C LYS A 29 -21.51 4.54 1.79
N MET A 30 -21.08 3.98 2.92
CA MET A 30 -21.60 4.32 4.24
C MET A 30 -21.05 5.67 4.78
N ARG A 31 -19.95 6.17 4.22
CA ARG A 31 -19.31 7.45 4.60
C ARG A 31 -19.04 7.58 6.12
N PRO A 32 -18.30 6.64 6.74
CA PRO A 32 -17.88 6.81 8.14
C PRO A 32 -16.89 7.97 8.28
N ASP A 33 -16.78 8.53 9.49
CA ASP A 33 -15.81 9.58 9.80
C ASP A 33 -14.37 9.08 9.75
N PHE A 34 -14.15 7.79 10.04
CA PHE A 34 -12.85 7.15 9.89
C PHE A 34 -12.93 5.63 9.75
N VAL A 35 -11.82 5.02 9.33
CA VAL A 35 -11.66 3.56 9.30
C VAL A 35 -10.35 3.07 9.93
N ARG A 36 -10.35 1.81 10.35
CA ARG A 36 -9.18 1.06 10.83
C ARG A 36 -9.03 -0.22 10.02
N ILE A 37 -7.82 -0.52 9.59
CA ILE A 37 -7.51 -1.70 8.77
C ILE A 37 -6.52 -2.58 9.53
N TYR A 38 -6.93 -3.79 9.90
CA TYR A 38 -6.09 -4.75 10.62
C TYR A 38 -6.00 -6.06 9.85
N PRO A 39 -4.96 -6.27 9.03
CA PRO A 39 -4.73 -7.58 8.42
C PRO A 39 -4.80 -8.68 9.47
N THR A 40 -5.57 -9.73 9.17
CA THR A 40 -5.87 -10.79 10.14
C THR A 40 -4.60 -11.53 10.55
N LEU A 41 -4.36 -11.59 11.87
CA LEU A 41 -3.31 -12.40 12.47
C LEU A 41 -3.92 -13.61 13.16
N VAL A 42 -3.14 -14.68 13.27
CA VAL A 42 -3.42 -15.80 14.16
C VAL A 42 -2.76 -15.49 15.49
N ILE A 43 -3.58 -15.26 16.52
CA ILE A 43 -3.13 -14.96 17.88
C ILE A 43 -3.35 -16.19 18.75
N LYS A 44 -2.44 -16.43 19.69
CA LYS A 44 -2.53 -17.50 20.67
C LYS A 44 -3.84 -17.45 21.46
N ASP A 45 -4.36 -18.61 21.82
CA ASP A 45 -5.56 -18.81 22.61
C ASP A 45 -6.81 -18.20 21.93
N THR A 46 -6.86 -18.26 20.60
CA THR A 46 -8.01 -17.81 19.79
C THR A 46 -8.55 -18.94 18.90
N PRO A 47 -9.82 -18.87 18.48
CA PRO A 47 -10.37 -19.82 17.50
C PRO A 47 -9.61 -19.88 16.17
N LEU A 48 -8.92 -18.78 15.80
CA LEU A 48 -8.08 -18.75 14.61
C LEU A 48 -6.81 -19.60 14.77
N GLU A 49 -6.25 -19.72 15.99
CA GLU A 49 -5.13 -20.62 16.25
C GLU A 49 -5.56 -22.07 16.06
N GLU A 50 -6.69 -22.49 16.65
CA GLU A 50 -7.22 -23.84 16.47
C GLU A 50 -7.46 -24.16 14.99
N LEU A 51 -8.03 -23.21 14.26
CA LEU A 51 -8.29 -23.34 12.82
C LEU A 51 -6.99 -23.41 11.99
N TYR A 52 -5.98 -22.63 12.36
CA TYR A 52 -4.66 -22.65 11.72
C TYR A 52 -3.92 -23.96 11.99
N LEU A 53 -3.87 -24.41 13.25
CA LEU A 53 -3.16 -25.63 13.66
C LEU A 53 -3.74 -26.90 13.03
N ARG A 54 -5.04 -26.92 12.73
CA ARG A 54 -5.70 -28.01 11.98
C ARG A 54 -5.61 -27.87 10.45
N GLY A 55 -4.93 -26.84 9.94
CA GLY A 55 -4.79 -26.57 8.50
C GLY A 55 -6.03 -26.00 7.81
N GLY A 56 -7.04 -25.56 8.57
CA GLY A 56 -8.30 -25.02 8.04
C GLY A 56 -8.27 -23.51 7.75
N PHE A 57 -7.17 -22.84 8.05
CA PHE A 57 -6.95 -21.43 7.72
C PHE A 57 -5.47 -21.19 7.47
N LEU A 58 -5.17 -20.48 6.38
CA LEU A 58 -3.83 -19.99 6.08
C LEU A 58 -3.90 -18.46 6.05
N PRO A 59 -3.29 -17.75 7.01
CA PRO A 59 -3.27 -16.30 6.99
C PRO A 59 -2.43 -15.80 5.80
N MET A 60 -2.74 -14.58 5.33
CA MET A 60 -1.95 -13.92 4.29
C MET A 60 -0.48 -13.82 4.70
N THR A 61 0.40 -13.91 3.71
CA THR A 61 1.78 -13.45 3.84
C THR A 61 1.83 -11.94 4.04
N LEU A 62 2.96 -11.42 4.54
CA LEU A 62 3.16 -9.98 4.69
C LEU A 62 2.99 -9.23 3.36
N ASP A 63 3.52 -9.77 2.27
CA ASP A 63 3.45 -9.15 0.94
C ASP A 63 2.03 -9.14 0.37
N GLU A 64 1.27 -10.23 0.54
CA GLU A 64 -0.15 -10.28 0.16
C GLU A 64 -0.96 -9.24 0.94
N ALA A 65 -0.75 -9.16 2.26
CA ALA A 65 -1.41 -8.20 3.13
C ALA A 65 -1.06 -6.76 2.73
N VAL A 66 0.21 -6.46 2.45
CA VAL A 66 0.65 -5.14 1.99
C VAL A 66 -0.02 -4.78 0.67
N ASN A 67 -0.10 -5.72 -0.29
CA ASN A 67 -0.70 -5.49 -1.60
C ASN A 67 -2.22 -5.24 -1.53
N ILE A 68 -2.97 -6.01 -0.74
CA ILE A 68 -4.41 -5.80 -0.60
C ILE A 68 -4.71 -4.53 0.20
N CYS A 69 -3.93 -4.25 1.26
CA CYS A 69 -4.11 -3.05 2.06
C CYS A 69 -3.71 -1.78 1.30
N LYS A 70 -2.75 -1.86 0.38
CA LYS A 70 -2.44 -0.78 -0.57
C LYS A 70 -3.67 -0.40 -1.39
N LYS A 71 -4.39 -1.39 -1.94
CA LYS A 71 -5.63 -1.15 -2.70
C LYS A 71 -6.71 -0.52 -1.81
N ALA A 72 -6.91 -1.04 -0.61
CA ALA A 72 -7.88 -0.50 0.34
C ALA A 72 -7.56 0.95 0.75
N LEU A 73 -6.30 1.22 1.12
CA LEU A 73 -5.83 2.53 1.55
C LEU A 73 -6.01 3.59 0.46
N LEU A 74 -5.65 3.27 -0.79
CA LEU A 74 -5.86 4.18 -1.92
C LEU A 74 -7.33 4.53 -2.11
N ARG A 75 -8.24 3.54 -2.04
CA ARG A 75 -9.68 3.79 -2.19
C ARG A 75 -10.23 4.70 -1.08
N PHE A 76 -9.84 4.48 0.17
CA PHE A 76 -10.25 5.36 1.27
C PHE A 76 -9.66 6.77 1.14
N LYS A 77 -8.38 6.91 0.74
CA LYS A 77 -7.76 8.22 0.49
C LYS A 77 -8.49 9.00 -0.62
N ILE A 78 -8.85 8.34 -1.72
CA ILE A 78 -9.59 8.96 -2.84
C ILE A 78 -11.01 9.35 -2.42
N ALA A 79 -11.64 8.55 -1.57
CA ALA A 79 -12.97 8.84 -1.02
C ALA A 79 -12.95 9.87 0.12
N ASP A 80 -11.78 10.44 0.45
CA ASP A 80 -11.56 11.36 1.57
C ASP A 80 -12.00 10.79 2.94
N ILE A 81 -11.82 9.49 3.14
CA ILE A 81 -12.11 8.80 4.41
C ILE A 81 -10.78 8.53 5.14
N PRO A 82 -10.55 9.14 6.32
CA PRO A 82 -9.34 8.92 7.10
C PRO A 82 -9.16 7.45 7.53
N VAL A 83 -8.07 6.83 7.07
CA VAL A 83 -7.58 5.58 7.67
C VAL A 83 -6.70 5.94 8.87
N ILE A 84 -7.26 5.91 10.08
CA ILE A 84 -6.53 6.35 11.28
C ILE A 84 -5.59 5.26 11.84
N ARG A 85 -5.81 3.99 11.46
CA ARG A 85 -4.90 2.90 11.83
C ARG A 85 -4.82 1.85 10.72
N LEU A 86 -3.60 1.39 10.45
CA LEU A 86 -3.29 0.41 9.43
C LEU A 86 -2.19 -0.52 9.94
N GLY A 87 -2.57 -1.76 10.22
CA GLY A 87 -1.80 -2.71 11.03
C GLY A 87 -2.12 -2.59 12.52
N LEU A 88 -1.75 -3.62 13.28
CA LEU A 88 -1.87 -3.60 14.73
C LEU A 88 -0.79 -2.73 15.37
N GLN A 89 -1.11 -2.15 16.52
CA GLN A 89 -0.15 -1.42 17.33
C GLN A 89 0.75 -2.42 18.05
N SER A 90 2.06 -2.24 17.92
CA SER A 90 3.05 -2.92 18.76
C SER A 90 2.77 -2.62 20.23
N THR A 91 2.43 -3.65 21.00
CA THR A 91 2.43 -3.60 22.46
C THR A 91 3.33 -4.71 23.00
N PRO A 92 3.92 -4.56 24.20
CA PRO A 92 4.75 -5.61 24.80
C PRO A 92 4.04 -6.97 24.88
N GLU A 93 2.72 -6.96 25.07
CA GLU A 93 1.89 -8.17 25.09
C GLU A 93 1.80 -8.81 23.71
N LEU A 94 1.55 -8.02 22.66
CA LEU A 94 1.44 -8.52 21.29
C LEU A 94 2.78 -9.02 20.75
N GLU A 95 3.88 -8.34 21.11
CA GLU A 95 5.23 -8.69 20.68
C GLU A 95 5.88 -9.78 21.54
N ARG A 96 5.23 -10.17 22.65
CA ARG A 96 5.69 -11.29 23.47
C ARG A 96 5.77 -12.54 22.61
N GLN A 97 6.94 -13.19 22.63
CA GLN A 97 7.20 -14.41 21.88
C GLN A 97 6.09 -15.46 22.12
N GLY A 98 5.55 -15.99 21.02
CA GLY A 98 4.46 -16.96 21.06
C GLY A 98 3.04 -16.36 21.15
N THR A 99 2.88 -15.04 21.17
CA THR A 99 1.54 -14.41 21.12
C THR A 99 0.99 -14.38 19.70
N ILE A 100 1.79 -13.96 18.73
CA ILE A 100 1.45 -14.08 17.31
C ILE A 100 1.94 -15.44 16.84
N ILE A 101 1.00 -16.30 16.44
CA ILE A 101 1.28 -17.65 15.94
C ILE A 101 1.62 -17.61 14.45
N ALA A 102 0.87 -16.83 13.67
CA ALA A 102 1.07 -16.67 12.23
C ALA A 102 0.41 -15.39 11.67
N GLY A 103 0.77 -15.02 10.44
CA GLY A 103 0.16 -13.94 9.68
C GLY A 103 1.05 -12.69 9.50
N PRO A 104 0.51 -11.65 8.84
CA PRO A 104 1.28 -10.52 8.30
C PRO A 104 1.60 -9.44 9.36
N TYR A 105 2.24 -9.81 10.46
CA TYR A 105 2.63 -8.83 11.48
C TYR A 105 3.87 -8.03 11.07
N HIS A 106 3.79 -6.72 11.20
CA HIS A 106 4.95 -5.84 11.13
C HIS A 106 4.70 -4.56 11.96
N PRO A 107 5.63 -4.12 12.84
CA PRO A 107 5.43 -2.97 13.73
C PRO A 107 5.17 -1.65 12.96
N SER A 108 5.77 -1.51 11.79
CA SER A 108 5.56 -0.38 10.86
C SER A 108 4.72 -0.75 9.63
N PHE A 109 3.69 -1.59 9.77
CA PHE A 109 2.91 -2.10 8.62
C PHE A 109 2.38 -0.98 7.70
N ARG A 110 1.85 0.13 8.25
CA ARG A 110 1.47 1.31 7.46
C ARG A 110 2.61 1.80 6.57
N HIS A 111 3.83 1.90 7.09
CA HIS A 111 4.98 2.36 6.32
C HIS A 111 5.26 1.43 5.14
N LEU A 112 5.10 0.11 5.30
CA LEU A 112 5.25 -0.83 4.19
C LEU A 112 4.20 -0.59 3.10
N VAL A 113 2.95 -0.36 3.49
CA VAL A 113 1.85 -0.09 2.55
C VAL A 113 2.04 1.24 1.81
N GLU A 114 2.32 2.33 2.52
CA GLU A 114 2.60 3.65 1.93
C GLU A 114 3.84 3.59 1.03
N SER A 115 4.88 2.90 1.46
CA SER A 115 6.10 2.71 0.66
C SER A 115 5.85 1.91 -0.61
N ALA A 116 4.97 0.90 -0.57
CA ALA A 116 4.55 0.17 -1.75
C ALA A 116 3.72 1.02 -2.73
N ILE A 117 2.92 1.98 -2.24
CA ILE A 117 2.21 2.96 -3.07
C ILE A 117 3.23 3.83 -3.83
N PHE A 118 4.15 4.44 -3.09
CA PHE A 118 5.16 5.32 -3.68
C PHE A 118 6.10 4.61 -4.64
N PHE A 119 6.43 3.33 -4.37
CA PHE A 119 7.21 2.53 -5.30
C PHE A 119 6.48 2.40 -6.65
N GLU A 120 5.19 2.02 -6.64
CA GLU A 120 4.37 1.88 -7.85
C GLU A 120 4.20 3.21 -8.60
N MET A 121 4.05 4.33 -7.88
CA MET A 121 4.05 5.67 -8.46
C MET A 121 5.36 5.98 -9.20
N ALA A 122 6.50 5.64 -8.60
CA ALA A 122 7.80 5.86 -9.21
C ALA A 122 8.00 5.01 -10.47
N GLU A 123 7.58 3.74 -10.45
CA GLU A 123 7.62 2.87 -11.62
C GLU A 123 6.83 3.48 -12.79
N MET A 124 5.59 3.89 -12.51
CA MET A 124 4.73 4.49 -13.52
C MET A 124 5.31 5.78 -14.11
N LEU A 125 5.95 6.62 -13.29
CA LEU A 125 6.61 7.84 -13.79
C LEU A 125 7.80 7.51 -14.70
N ILE A 126 8.63 6.53 -14.30
CA ILE A 126 9.76 6.10 -15.12
C ILE A 126 9.27 5.54 -16.46
N GLU A 127 8.26 4.67 -16.44
CA GLU A 127 7.67 4.08 -17.64
C GLU A 127 7.05 5.14 -18.56
N LYS A 128 6.25 6.08 -18.03
CA LYS A 128 5.61 7.16 -18.82
C LYS A 128 6.61 8.12 -19.44
N SER A 129 7.69 8.39 -18.72
CA SER A 129 8.71 9.32 -19.19
C SER A 129 9.58 8.71 -20.32
N LEU A 130 9.48 7.39 -20.55
CA LEU A 130 10.32 6.62 -21.49
C LEU A 130 11.84 6.85 -21.26
N LEU A 131 12.22 7.28 -20.06
CA LEU A 131 13.57 7.75 -19.80
C LEU A 131 14.52 6.59 -19.54
N TYR A 132 15.48 6.46 -20.46
CA TYR A 132 16.67 5.66 -20.25
C TYR A 132 17.82 6.45 -19.59
N ASP A 133 17.57 7.70 -19.17
CA ASP A 133 18.56 8.57 -18.51
C ASP A 133 19.31 7.92 -17.34
N GLU A 134 20.62 8.15 -17.24
CA GLU A 134 21.43 7.57 -16.17
C GLU A 134 21.04 8.06 -14.77
N ARG A 135 20.38 9.22 -14.69
CA ARG A 135 20.00 9.91 -13.45
C ARG A 135 18.50 10.14 -13.39
N LEU A 136 17.87 9.70 -12.30
CA LEU A 136 16.48 10.03 -11.97
C LEU A 136 16.43 11.00 -10.79
N VAL A 137 15.67 12.09 -10.93
CA VAL A 137 15.48 13.07 -9.85
C VAL A 137 14.01 13.11 -9.46
N PHE A 138 13.69 12.59 -8.28
CA PHE A 138 12.33 12.62 -7.74
C PHE A 138 12.15 13.80 -6.79
N ARG A 139 10.95 14.37 -6.78
CA ARG A 139 10.48 15.34 -5.81
C ARG A 139 9.31 14.76 -5.04
N VAL A 140 9.38 14.84 -3.72
CA VAL A 140 8.36 14.35 -2.81
C VAL A 140 8.21 15.33 -1.66
N ARG A 141 7.02 15.37 -1.06
CA ARG A 141 6.77 16.19 0.11
C ARG A 141 7.62 15.69 1.31
N PRO A 142 8.18 16.57 2.17
CA PRO A 142 9.07 16.15 3.26
C PRO A 142 8.48 15.07 4.18
N GLU A 143 7.19 15.15 4.51
CA GLU A 143 6.50 14.20 5.39
C GLU A 143 6.30 12.81 4.77
N GLU A 144 6.44 12.69 3.45
CA GLU A 144 6.27 11.44 2.69
C GLU A 144 7.60 10.90 2.17
N TYR A 145 8.72 11.60 2.44
CA TYR A 145 10.07 11.23 2.03
C TYR A 145 10.45 9.81 2.48
N SER A 146 10.17 9.47 3.74
CA SER A 146 10.51 8.15 4.28
C SER A 146 9.71 7.03 3.61
N TYR A 147 8.43 7.27 3.28
CA TYR A 147 7.62 6.33 2.53
C TYR A 147 8.19 6.11 1.13
N PHE A 148 8.53 7.19 0.43
CA PHE A 148 9.11 7.07 -0.91
C PHE A 148 10.44 6.33 -0.92
N CYS A 149 11.38 6.71 -0.06
CA CYS A 149 12.68 6.02 0.05
C CYS A 149 12.52 4.55 0.49
N GLY A 150 11.49 4.27 1.29
CA GLY A 150 11.24 2.96 1.88
C GLY A 150 12.19 2.65 3.04
N GLN A 151 11.86 1.60 3.80
CA GLN A 151 12.70 1.18 4.94
C GLN A 151 14.10 0.86 4.46
N LYS A 152 15.11 1.42 5.13
CA LYS A 152 16.54 1.27 4.78
C LYS A 152 16.82 1.58 3.29
N ASN A 153 16.11 2.55 2.71
CA ASN A 153 16.18 2.92 1.29
C ASN A 153 15.77 1.79 0.32
N GLY A 154 14.93 0.85 0.77
CA GLY A 154 14.55 -0.34 0.00
C GLY A 154 13.91 -0.02 -1.36
N ASN A 155 13.11 1.04 -1.47
CA ASN A 155 12.55 1.42 -2.77
C ASN A 155 13.62 1.96 -3.70
N ILE A 156 14.53 2.80 -3.20
CA ILE A 156 15.64 3.34 -4.00
C ILE A 156 16.52 2.20 -4.53
N ALA A 157 16.84 1.23 -3.68
CA ALA A 157 17.60 0.04 -4.09
C ALA A 157 16.88 -0.75 -5.19
N LYS A 158 15.59 -1.06 -4.98
CA LYS A 158 14.76 -1.78 -5.96
C LYS A 158 14.64 -1.04 -7.30
N LEU A 159 14.47 0.28 -7.29
CA LEU A 159 14.40 1.10 -8.50
C LEU A 159 15.75 1.10 -9.25
N LYS A 160 16.87 1.24 -8.54
CA LYS A 160 18.22 1.16 -9.14
C LYS A 160 18.47 -0.18 -9.81
N GLU A 161 18.12 -1.28 -9.14
CA GLU A 161 18.26 -2.63 -9.65
C GLU A 161 17.38 -2.86 -10.89
N ARG A 162 16.08 -2.59 -10.79
CA ARG A 162 15.09 -2.86 -11.84
C ARG A 162 15.35 -2.05 -13.12
N TYR A 163 15.66 -0.77 -12.98
CA TYR A 163 15.84 0.14 -14.12
C TYR A 163 17.32 0.34 -14.50
N LYS A 164 18.24 -0.44 -13.89
CA LYS A 164 19.70 -0.37 -14.10
C LYS A 164 20.26 1.04 -13.96
N LYS A 165 19.68 1.86 -13.08
CA LYS A 165 20.06 3.26 -12.85
C LYS A 165 21.10 3.36 -11.76
N LYS A 166 22.13 4.18 -11.98
CA LYS A 166 23.20 4.35 -11.00
C LYS A 166 22.90 5.48 -10.02
N ASP A 167 22.26 6.57 -10.50
CA ASP A 167 21.93 7.73 -9.67
C ASP A 167 20.42 7.94 -9.57
N ILE A 168 19.90 7.90 -8.33
CA ILE A 168 18.54 8.31 -7.99
C ILE A 168 18.70 9.36 -6.90
N LYS A 169 18.31 10.59 -7.21
CA LYS A 169 18.27 11.71 -6.28
C LYS A 169 16.83 11.94 -5.83
N VAL A 170 16.65 12.21 -4.55
CA VAL A 170 15.35 12.56 -3.97
C VAL A 170 15.44 13.95 -3.36
N ILE A 171 14.54 14.84 -3.76
CA ILE A 171 14.44 16.21 -3.25
C ILE A 171 13.15 16.31 -2.44
N GLN A 172 13.28 16.82 -1.22
CA GLN A 172 12.14 17.14 -0.36
C GLN A 172 11.66 18.55 -0.71
N GLU A 173 10.42 18.67 -1.18
CA GLU A 173 9.88 19.93 -1.71
C GLU A 173 8.45 20.12 -1.20
N ILE A 174 8.21 21.21 -0.47
CA ILE A 174 6.93 21.44 0.23
C ILE A 174 5.79 21.79 -0.74
N SER A 175 6.15 22.33 -1.92
CA SER A 175 5.19 22.67 -2.98
C SER A 175 4.60 21.44 -3.68
N VAL A 176 5.21 20.25 -3.52
CA VAL A 176 4.64 19.00 -4.02
C VAL A 176 3.35 18.68 -3.25
N LYS A 177 2.27 18.42 -3.98
CA LYS A 177 0.96 18.03 -3.41
C LYS A 177 1.11 16.73 -2.59
N LYS A 178 0.53 16.70 -1.38
CA LYS A 178 0.51 15.50 -0.53
C LYS A 178 -0.12 14.31 -1.28
N GLY A 179 0.47 13.13 -1.17
CA GLY A 179 0.05 11.94 -1.90
C GLY A 179 0.39 11.96 -3.39
N SER A 180 1.33 12.82 -3.79
CA SER A 180 1.85 12.91 -5.15
C SER A 180 3.36 12.68 -5.18
N LEU A 181 3.86 12.29 -6.35
CA LEU A 181 5.28 12.11 -6.62
C LEU A 181 5.59 12.77 -7.96
N GLU A 182 6.71 13.47 -8.03
CA GLU A 182 7.18 14.10 -9.26
C GLU A 182 8.52 13.47 -9.70
N LEU A 183 8.68 13.30 -10.99
CA LEU A 183 9.93 12.95 -11.65
C LEU A 183 10.36 14.12 -12.53
N ILE A 184 11.53 14.69 -12.24
CA ILE A 184 12.12 15.80 -12.98
C ILE A 184 13.11 15.24 -14.00
N THR A 185 13.02 15.77 -15.20
CA THR A 185 13.98 15.57 -16.30
C THR A 185 14.53 16.91 -16.73
N ASP A 186 15.55 16.90 -17.59
CA ASP A 186 16.12 18.13 -18.14
C ASP A 186 15.10 18.95 -18.97
N SER A 187 14.07 18.29 -19.51
CA SER A 187 13.11 18.87 -20.44
C SER A 187 11.68 18.97 -19.91
N SER A 188 11.33 18.25 -18.83
CA SER A 188 9.95 18.10 -18.36
C SER A 188 9.86 17.70 -16.90
N THR A 189 8.69 17.89 -16.30
CA THR A 189 8.35 17.32 -15.00
C THR A 189 7.10 16.45 -15.17
N PHE A 190 7.21 15.19 -14.78
CA PHE A 190 6.10 14.24 -14.75
C PHE A 190 5.58 14.15 -13.32
N CYS A 191 4.27 14.12 -13.14
CA CYS A 191 3.63 14.02 -11.83
C CYS A 191 2.62 12.87 -11.86
N ILE A 192 2.44 12.22 -10.71
CA ILE A 192 1.38 11.25 -10.48
C ILE A 192 0.86 11.43 -9.06
N ASP A 193 -0.44 11.30 -8.88
CA ASP A 193 -1.09 11.26 -7.56
C ASP A 193 -1.91 9.97 -7.36
N HIS A 194 -2.50 9.82 -6.18
CA HIS A 194 -3.28 8.62 -5.84
C HIS A 194 -4.47 8.37 -6.79
N GLU A 195 -5.12 9.42 -7.32
CA GLU A 195 -6.24 9.27 -8.24
C GLU A 195 -5.76 8.73 -9.59
N GLU A 196 -4.68 9.29 -10.12
CA GLU A 196 -4.07 8.82 -11.36
C GLU A 196 -3.52 7.39 -11.23
N LEU A 197 -2.87 7.06 -10.12
CA LEU A 197 -2.42 5.70 -9.78
C LEU A 197 -3.59 4.71 -9.74
N ASN A 198 -4.73 5.10 -9.19
CA ASN A 198 -5.88 4.21 -9.13
C ASN A 198 -6.54 4.03 -10.50
N ARG A 199 -6.60 5.08 -11.34
CA ARG A 199 -7.15 5.00 -12.70
C ARG A 199 -6.34 4.09 -13.63
N SER A 200 -5.01 4.17 -13.60
CA SER A 200 -4.14 3.37 -14.47
C SER A 200 -4.32 1.86 -14.30
N ARG A 201 -4.72 1.41 -13.10
CA ARG A 201 -5.04 0.00 -12.82
C ARG A 201 -6.25 -0.51 -13.59
N PHE A 202 -7.18 0.36 -13.99
CA PHE A 202 -8.35 -0.02 -14.79
C PHE A 202 -8.08 0.03 -16.29
N THR A 203 -7.03 0.72 -16.74
CA THR A 203 -6.65 0.77 -18.16
C THR A 203 -5.95 -0.52 -18.61
N VAL A 204 -5.18 -1.18 -17.73
CA VAL A 204 -4.44 -2.42 -18.09
C VAL A 204 -5.38 -3.63 -18.27
N HIS A 205 -6.58 -3.62 -17.67
CA HIS A 205 -7.56 -4.71 -17.83
C HIS A 205 -8.41 -4.63 -19.12
N SER A 206 -8.37 -3.52 -19.86
CA SER A 206 -9.10 -3.40 -21.14
C SER A 206 -8.26 -3.81 -22.36
N SER A 207 -6.96 -4.10 -22.19
CA SER A 207 -6.06 -4.48 -23.29
C SER A 207 -5.80 -5.98 -23.45
N GLN A 208 -6.47 -6.87 -22.68
CA GLN A 208 -6.32 -8.33 -22.81
C GLN A 208 -7.58 -9.09 -23.27
N LEU A 209 -8.63 -8.40 -23.71
CA LEU A 209 -9.78 -9.03 -24.36
C LEU A 209 -9.91 -8.54 -25.79
N ASN A 210 -9.09 -9.12 -26.67
CA ASN A 210 -9.41 -9.21 -28.10
C ASN A 210 -8.90 -10.56 -28.61
N PRO A 211 -9.76 -11.56 -28.82
CA PRO A 211 -9.39 -12.69 -29.66
C PRO A 211 -9.24 -12.12 -31.09
N LYS A 212 -8.04 -12.24 -31.65
CA LYS A 212 -7.84 -12.01 -33.09
C LYS A 212 -8.65 -13.06 -33.88
N PRO A 213 -9.13 -12.69 -35.09
CA PRO A 213 -10.09 -13.46 -35.87
C PRO A 213 -9.59 -14.85 -36.28
#